data_AF-A0A3N5RS54-F1
#
_entry.id   AF-A0A3N5RS54-F1
#
_cell.length_a   1.000
_cell.length_b   1.000
_cell.length_c   1.000
_cell.angle_alpha   90.00
_cell.angle_beta   90.00
_cell.angle_gamma   90.00
#
_symmetry.space_group_name_H-M   'P 1'
#
loop_
_entity.id
_entity.type
_entity.pdbx_description
1 polymer ?
#
loop_
_entity_poly.entity_id
_entity_poly.type
_entity_poly.pdbx_seq_one_letter_code
_entity_poly.pdbx_strand_id
1 'polypeptide(L)'
;MITTKSLGPLIAAYPARPLRKSIAVVVLSAGILLFLSILGYGLYRGYYGYTQFGIAAAISWSWNWLLASILTLLIVPVLALPLLTSKPGSISVHKNGLTINNGRYMFSHSHVISLVPWDILAGITVDAISKNKTSSGNKIETSHRAGLFFTEGNPLYLKEKGSGRWVIPQLPELISHIKAGLYPRLLPAMQTDFSAGSWLRYGPIAVHPLAIRINSRGMSSSQYPWSQVKHITVESGELVVELIEPGNKSTRKVIPVAQVPNIELMLQIIDSCAKG
;
A
#
# COMPACT_ATOMS: atom_id res chain seq x y z
N MET A 1 11.69 23.16 -10.10
CA MET A 1 10.42 22.42 -10.27
C MET A 1 10.72 21.13 -11.03
N ILE A 2 10.52 19.96 -10.42
CA ILE A 2 10.79 18.66 -11.08
C ILE A 2 9.67 18.42 -12.10
N THR A 3 9.98 17.83 -13.26
CA THR A 3 9.00 17.51 -14.31
C THR A 3 9.09 16.04 -14.70
N THR A 4 8.06 15.48 -15.33
CA THR A 4 8.12 14.09 -15.83
C THR A 4 9.25 13.87 -16.82
N LYS A 5 9.65 14.89 -17.58
CA LYS A 5 10.82 14.84 -18.48
C LYS A 5 12.14 14.60 -17.74
N SER A 6 12.35 15.14 -16.52
CA SER A 6 13.61 14.96 -15.80
C SER A 6 13.79 13.54 -15.25
N LEU A 7 12.71 12.77 -15.10
CA LEU A 7 12.79 11.35 -14.74
C LEU A 7 13.25 10.45 -15.90
N GLY A 8 13.33 10.97 -17.13
CA GLY A 8 13.74 10.22 -18.30
C GLY A 8 12.63 9.31 -18.86
N PRO A 9 12.98 8.40 -19.80
CA PRO A 9 12.00 7.55 -20.47
C PRO A 9 11.27 6.66 -19.48
N LEU A 10 9.98 6.43 -19.76
CA LEU A 10 9.15 5.46 -19.08
C LEU A 10 9.65 4.04 -19.40
N ILE A 11 9.85 3.23 -18.37
CA ILE A 11 10.22 1.81 -18.48
C ILE A 11 8.96 0.95 -18.42
N ALA A 12 8.14 1.14 -17.38
CA ALA A 12 6.94 0.35 -17.15
C ALA A 12 5.89 1.16 -16.36
N ALA A 13 4.60 0.87 -16.55
CA ALA A 13 3.51 1.54 -15.85
C ALA A 13 2.56 0.51 -15.23
N TYR A 14 2.40 0.59 -13.91
CA TYR A 14 1.62 -0.35 -13.11
C TYR A 14 0.35 0.32 -12.60
N PRO A 15 -0.82 0.04 -13.21
CA PRO A 15 -2.08 0.54 -12.70
C PRO A 15 -2.41 -0.16 -11.38
N ALA A 16 -2.82 0.63 -10.38
CA ALA A 16 -3.53 0.10 -9.24
C ALA A 16 -4.87 -0.47 -9.69
N ARG A 17 -5.37 -1.46 -8.96
CA ARG A 17 -6.68 -2.06 -9.22
C ARG A 17 -7.74 -0.96 -9.15
N PRO A 18 -8.62 -0.81 -10.17
CA PRO A 18 -9.70 0.16 -10.08
C PRO A 18 -10.59 -0.15 -8.89
N LEU A 19 -11.11 0.92 -8.26
CA LEU A 19 -12.23 0.82 -7.33
C LEU A 19 -13.30 -0.06 -8.00
N ARG A 20 -13.78 -1.07 -7.26
CA ARG A 20 -14.65 -2.10 -7.81
C ARG A 20 -15.87 -1.44 -8.45
N LYS A 21 -15.97 -1.48 -9.78
CA LYS A 21 -17.17 -1.03 -10.53
C LYS A 21 -18.45 -1.70 -9.98
N SER A 22 -18.34 -2.91 -9.43
CA SER A 22 -19.44 -3.58 -8.74
C SER A 22 -19.99 -2.81 -7.52
N ILE A 23 -19.19 -1.99 -6.83
CA ILE A 23 -19.69 -1.12 -5.75
C ILE A 23 -20.57 -0.01 -6.35
N ALA A 24 -20.14 0.61 -7.45
CA ALA A 24 -20.98 1.59 -8.15
C ALA A 24 -22.29 0.98 -8.64
N VAL A 25 -22.25 -0.24 -9.20
CA VAL A 25 -23.45 -1.00 -9.58
C VAL A 25 -24.35 -1.28 -8.37
N VAL A 26 -23.81 -1.76 -7.24
CA VAL A 26 -24.59 -2.01 -6.02
C VAL A 26 -25.23 -0.73 -5.47
N VAL A 27 -24.49 0.38 -5.44
CA VAL A 27 -25.02 1.69 -5.00
C VAL A 27 -26.14 2.18 -5.92
N LEU A 28 -25.96 2.07 -7.24
CA LEU A 28 -26.99 2.43 -8.22
C LEU A 28 -28.23 1.53 -8.09
N SER A 29 -28.08 0.21 -8.04
CA SER A 29 -29.20 -0.72 -7.89
C SER A 29 -29.97 -0.50 -6.58
N ALA A 30 -29.27 -0.32 -5.46
CA ALA A 30 -29.89 -0.01 -4.17
C ALA A 30 -30.63 1.34 -4.20
N GLY A 31 -30.05 2.36 -4.83
CA GLY A 31 -30.66 3.68 -4.97
C GLY A 31 -31.89 3.68 -5.90
N ILE A 32 -31.88 2.88 -6.97
CA ILE A 32 -33.04 2.67 -7.86
C ILE A 32 -34.18 1.98 -7.08
N LEU A 33 -33.88 0.94 -6.31
CA LEU A 33 -34.88 0.25 -5.48
C LEU A 33 -35.48 1.18 -4.41
N LEU A 34 -34.65 2.03 -3.79
CA LEU A 34 -35.10 3.04 -2.83
C LEU A 34 -36.00 4.09 -3.50
N PHE A 35 -35.59 4.61 -4.66
CA PHE A 35 -36.38 5.54 -5.47
C PHE A 35 -37.76 4.96 -5.82
N LEU A 36 -37.81 3.74 -6.36
CA LEU A 36 -39.06 3.07 -6.73
C LEU A 36 -39.96 2.80 -5.53
N SER A 37 -39.39 2.42 -4.39
CA SER A 37 -40.14 2.22 -3.13
C SER A 37 -40.81 3.51 -2.64
N ILE A 38 -40.06 4.62 -2.61
CA ILE A 38 -40.56 5.94 -2.19
C ILE A 38 -41.62 6.45 -3.16
N LEU A 39 -41.38 6.34 -4.47
CA LEU A 39 -42.33 6.73 -5.52
C LEU A 39 -43.63 5.92 -5.44
N GLY A 40 -43.53 4.60 -5.34
CA GLY A 40 -44.68 3.70 -5.23
C GLY A 40 -45.54 3.99 -4.00
N TYR A 41 -44.90 4.25 -2.84
CA TYR A 41 -45.62 4.65 -1.63
C TYR A 41 -46.31 6.01 -1.78
N GLY A 42 -45.65 6.99 -2.41
CA GLY A 42 -46.24 8.30 -2.71
C GLY A 42 -47.47 8.21 -3.62
N LEU A 43 -47.39 7.40 -4.68
CA LEU A 43 -48.51 7.13 -5.58
C LEU A 43 -49.66 6.40 -4.88
N TYR A 44 -49.36 5.40 -4.05
CA TYR A 44 -50.36 4.70 -3.23
C TYR A 44 -51.08 5.65 -2.27
N ARG A 45 -50.34 6.51 -1.56
CA ARG A 45 -50.92 7.54 -0.67
C ARG A 45 -51.78 8.55 -1.43
N GLY A 46 -51.36 8.94 -2.64
CA GLY A 46 -52.14 9.82 -3.52
C GLY A 46 -53.46 9.18 -3.98
N TYR A 47 -53.41 7.94 -4.48
CA TYR A 47 -54.60 7.19 -4.89
C TYR A 47 -55.59 6.96 -3.74
N TYR A 48 -55.09 6.55 -2.57
CA TYR A 48 -55.90 6.38 -1.37
C TYR A 48 -56.53 7.70 -0.90
N GLY A 49 -55.76 8.80 -0.89
CA GLY A 49 -56.26 10.14 -0.58
C GLY A 49 -57.35 10.59 -1.56
N TYR A 50 -57.16 10.36 -2.86
CA TYR A 50 -58.12 10.72 -3.91
C TYR A 50 -59.46 9.98 -3.75
N THR A 51 -59.40 8.66 -3.59
CA THR A 51 -60.59 7.80 -3.52
C THR A 51 -61.42 7.97 -2.25
N GLN A 52 -60.82 8.39 -1.14
CA GLN A 52 -61.50 8.52 0.16
C GLN A 52 -61.82 9.97 0.56
N PHE A 53 -60.98 10.93 0.17
CA PHE A 53 -61.02 12.31 0.67
C PHE A 53 -60.87 13.37 -0.43
N GLY A 54 -60.80 12.96 -1.71
CA GLY A 54 -60.69 13.85 -2.86
C GLY A 54 -59.30 14.44 -3.11
N ILE A 55 -59.24 15.37 -4.07
CA ILE A 55 -58.00 15.86 -4.69
C ILE A 55 -57.06 16.55 -3.68
N ALA A 56 -57.59 17.34 -2.75
CA ALA A 56 -56.78 18.08 -1.77
C ALA A 56 -56.00 17.15 -0.83
N ALA A 57 -56.62 16.04 -0.40
CA ALA A 57 -55.96 15.00 0.38
C ALA A 57 -54.93 14.23 -0.46
N ALA A 58 -55.27 13.88 -1.70
CA ALA A 58 -54.37 13.19 -2.62
C ALA A 58 -53.03 13.94 -2.80
N ILE A 59 -53.10 15.26 -3.04
CA ILE A 59 -51.92 16.11 -3.22
C ILE A 59 -51.13 16.21 -1.90
N SER A 60 -51.78 16.64 -0.81
CA SER A 60 -51.09 16.87 0.47
C SER A 60 -50.43 15.60 1.04
N TRP A 61 -51.01 14.42 0.81
CA TRP A 61 -50.48 13.15 1.33
C TRP A 61 -49.39 12.52 0.46
N SER A 62 -49.35 12.82 -0.84
CA SER A 62 -48.34 12.28 -1.76
C SER A 62 -47.13 13.20 -1.93
N TRP A 63 -47.31 14.52 -1.81
CA TRP A 63 -46.30 15.53 -2.15
C TRP A 63 -44.92 15.28 -1.55
N ASN A 64 -44.84 15.05 -0.24
CA ASN A 64 -43.55 14.83 0.45
C ASN A 64 -42.81 13.58 -0.05
N TRP A 65 -43.54 12.54 -0.45
CA TRP A 65 -42.97 11.30 -0.99
C TRP A 65 -42.51 11.47 -2.44
N LEU A 66 -43.26 12.22 -3.25
CA LEU A 66 -42.84 12.59 -4.61
C LEU A 66 -41.60 13.49 -4.58
N LEU A 67 -41.52 14.44 -3.64
CA LEU A 67 -40.32 15.27 -3.45
C LEU A 67 -39.12 14.42 -3.00
N ALA A 68 -39.32 13.48 -2.06
CA ALA A 68 -38.27 12.57 -1.60
C ALA A 68 -37.77 11.61 -2.70
N SER A 69 -38.64 11.15 -3.61
CA SER A 69 -38.22 10.31 -4.73
C SER A 69 -37.38 11.13 -5.73
N ILE A 70 -37.78 12.35 -6.06
CA ILE A 70 -36.99 13.28 -6.91
C ILE A 70 -35.61 13.54 -6.28
N LEU A 71 -35.54 13.82 -4.97
CA LEU A 71 -34.27 14.02 -4.27
C LEU A 71 -33.39 12.75 -4.31
N THR A 72 -33.98 11.57 -4.13
CA THR A 72 -33.25 10.28 -4.23
C THR A 72 -32.70 10.07 -5.63
N LEU A 73 -33.49 10.35 -6.66
CA LEU A 73 -33.11 10.25 -8.08
C LEU A 73 -31.96 11.19 -8.44
N LEU A 74 -31.83 12.35 -7.79
CA LEU A 74 -30.72 13.29 -8.00
C LEU A 74 -29.47 12.91 -7.18
N ILE A 75 -29.63 12.50 -5.93
CA ILE A 75 -28.51 12.19 -5.02
C ILE A 75 -27.78 10.92 -5.42
N VAL A 76 -28.50 9.85 -5.80
CA VAL A 76 -27.90 8.54 -6.12
C VAL A 76 -26.88 8.61 -7.28
N PRO A 77 -27.18 9.24 -8.44
CA PRO A 77 -26.20 9.42 -9.51
C PRO A 77 -25.02 10.29 -9.08
N VAL A 78 -25.23 11.34 -8.29
CA VAL A 78 -24.15 12.21 -7.78
C VAL A 78 -23.19 11.44 -6.86
N LEU A 79 -23.69 10.49 -6.05
CA LEU A 79 -22.86 9.61 -5.21
C LEU A 79 -22.18 8.48 -6.02
N ALA A 80 -22.83 7.98 -7.08
CA ALA A 80 -22.28 6.93 -7.93
C ALA A 80 -21.25 7.42 -8.95
N LEU A 81 -21.40 8.65 -9.46
CA LEU A 81 -20.54 9.22 -10.50
C LEU A 81 -19.05 9.22 -10.11
N PRO A 82 -18.62 9.61 -8.89
CA PRO A 82 -17.23 9.51 -8.47
C PRO A 82 -16.69 8.08 -8.48
N LEU A 83 -17.52 7.06 -8.20
CA LEU A 83 -17.13 5.66 -8.25
C LEU A 83 -16.96 5.14 -9.68
N LEU A 84 -17.70 5.71 -10.64
CA LEU A 84 -17.61 5.39 -12.07
C LEU A 84 -16.47 6.13 -12.79
N THR A 85 -16.20 7.39 -12.42
CA THR A 85 -15.21 8.26 -13.07
C THR A 85 -13.83 8.23 -12.40
N SER A 86 -13.70 7.62 -11.22
CA SER A 86 -12.40 7.44 -10.54
C SER A 86 -11.42 6.67 -11.42
N LYS A 87 -10.41 7.38 -11.94
CA LYS A 87 -9.26 6.73 -12.56
C LYS A 87 -8.46 6.01 -11.45
N PRO A 88 -8.07 4.73 -11.64
CA PRO A 88 -7.18 4.07 -10.71
C PRO A 88 -5.90 4.89 -10.52
N GLY A 89 -5.29 4.78 -9.33
CA GLY A 89 -3.91 5.23 -9.17
C GLY A 89 -2.98 4.43 -10.07
N SER A 90 -1.76 4.90 -10.27
CA SER A 90 -0.72 4.16 -11.00
C SER A 90 0.65 4.52 -10.47
N ILE A 91 1.57 3.55 -10.53
CA ILE A 91 3.00 3.79 -10.29
C ILE A 91 3.72 3.47 -11.59
N SER A 92 4.41 4.46 -12.13
CA SER A 92 5.20 4.31 -13.36
C SER A 92 6.67 4.43 -13.02
N VAL A 93 7.47 3.49 -13.51
CA VAL A 93 8.92 3.43 -13.33
C VAL A 93 9.59 4.09 -14.53
N HIS A 94 10.47 5.04 -14.27
CA HIS A 94 11.27 5.75 -15.26
C HIS A 94 12.76 5.50 -14.99
N LYS A 95 13.61 5.80 -15.97
CA LYS A 95 15.07 5.62 -15.86
C LYS A 95 15.69 6.29 -14.60
N ASN A 96 15.21 7.48 -14.22
CA ASN A 96 15.73 8.27 -13.11
C ASN A 96 14.76 8.42 -11.91
N GLY A 97 13.64 7.69 -11.88
CA GLY A 97 12.77 7.68 -10.70
C GLY A 97 11.39 7.07 -10.95
N LEU A 98 10.44 7.44 -10.09
CA LEU A 98 9.05 6.99 -10.10
C LEU A 98 8.10 8.17 -10.30
N THR A 99 7.00 7.92 -11.02
CA THR A 99 5.82 8.79 -10.97
C THR A 99 4.70 8.06 -10.23
N ILE A 100 4.21 8.66 -9.16
CA ILE A 100 3.12 8.11 -8.34
C ILE A 100 1.89 8.97 -8.59
N ASN A 101 0.91 8.41 -9.28
CA ASN A 101 -0.38 9.01 -9.53
C ASN A 101 -1.40 8.44 -8.53
N ASN A 102 -1.89 9.28 -7.62
CA ASN A 102 -2.73 8.83 -6.50
C ASN A 102 -4.13 8.34 -6.91
N GLY A 103 -4.54 8.56 -8.16
CA GLY A 103 -5.93 8.36 -8.61
C GLY A 103 -6.83 9.46 -8.05
N ARG A 104 -7.66 10.07 -8.91
CA ARG A 104 -8.53 11.20 -8.52
C ARG A 104 -9.98 10.78 -8.38
N TYR A 105 -10.63 11.32 -7.35
CA TYR A 105 -12.06 11.64 -7.40
C TYR A 105 -12.24 13.00 -8.10
N MET A 106 -13.34 13.14 -8.83
CA MET A 106 -13.61 14.26 -9.75
C MET A 106 -13.53 15.67 -9.12
N PHE A 107 -13.79 15.78 -7.81
CA PHE A 107 -13.89 17.06 -7.09
C PHE A 107 -12.61 17.51 -6.35
N SER A 108 -11.54 16.69 -6.33
CA SER A 108 -10.28 17.07 -5.69
C SER A 108 -9.38 17.84 -6.66
N HIS A 109 -8.97 19.06 -6.31
CA HIS A 109 -8.28 19.97 -7.24
C HIS A 109 -6.77 19.70 -7.44
N SER A 110 -6.22 18.61 -6.86
CA SER A 110 -4.91 18.01 -7.17
C SER A 110 -5.09 16.48 -7.38
N HIS A 111 -4.40 15.72 -8.23
CA HIS A 111 -3.24 15.93 -9.11
C HIS A 111 -1.98 16.42 -8.42
N VAL A 112 -1.76 15.90 -7.21
CA VAL A 112 -0.41 15.58 -6.78
C VAL A 112 0.03 14.34 -7.57
N ILE A 113 0.70 14.57 -8.69
CA ILE A 113 1.58 13.56 -9.29
C ILE A 113 2.88 13.68 -8.50
N SER A 114 3.13 12.75 -7.59
CA SER A 114 4.39 12.75 -6.84
C SER A 114 5.49 12.22 -7.75
N LEU A 115 6.41 13.10 -8.13
CA LEU A 115 7.63 12.76 -8.84
C LEU A 115 8.68 12.40 -7.79
N VAL A 116 9.15 11.15 -7.80
CA VAL A 116 10.13 10.64 -6.85
C VAL A 116 11.37 10.21 -7.62
N PRO A 117 12.34 11.11 -7.86
CA PRO A 117 13.65 10.70 -8.37
C PRO A 117 14.35 9.76 -7.37
N TRP A 118 15.27 8.92 -7.87
CA TRP A 118 15.84 7.81 -7.09
C TRP A 118 16.65 8.24 -5.85
N ASP A 119 17.17 9.46 -5.83
CA ASP A 119 17.86 10.13 -4.72
C ASP A 119 16.96 10.39 -3.50
N ILE A 120 15.64 10.54 -3.71
CA ILE A 120 14.66 10.70 -2.64
C ILE A 120 14.24 9.35 -2.04
N LEU A 121 14.53 8.23 -2.70
CA LEU A 121 14.11 6.89 -2.27
C LEU A 121 15.22 6.20 -1.45
N ALA A 122 15.21 6.41 -0.13
CA ALA A 122 16.16 5.79 0.79
C ALA A 122 16.13 4.24 0.79
N GLY A 123 14.98 3.61 0.50
CA GLY A 123 14.94 2.16 0.37
C GLY A 123 13.58 1.52 0.09
N ILE A 124 13.61 0.20 -0.03
CA ILE A 124 12.44 -0.66 -0.24
C ILE A 124 12.44 -1.83 0.74
N THR A 125 11.32 -2.09 1.41
CA THR A 125 11.03 -3.37 2.07
C THR A 125 10.13 -4.22 1.17
N VAL A 126 10.28 -5.54 1.25
CA VAL A 126 9.40 -6.51 0.59
C VAL A 126 9.00 -7.55 1.62
N ASP A 127 7.70 -7.85 1.68
CA ASP A 127 7.10 -8.75 2.65
C ASP A 127 6.13 -9.71 1.93
N ALA A 128 6.06 -10.95 2.39
CA ALA A 128 5.23 -12.01 1.83
C ALA A 128 4.27 -12.52 2.89
N ILE A 129 3.06 -11.95 2.92
CA ILE A 129 2.09 -12.26 3.97
C ILE A 129 1.22 -13.42 3.50
N SER A 130 1.47 -14.57 4.11
CA SER A 130 0.54 -15.71 4.09
C SER A 130 -0.72 -15.36 4.89
N LYS A 131 -1.89 -15.47 4.27
CA LYS A 131 -3.18 -15.39 4.97
C LYS A 131 -3.94 -16.70 4.86
N ASN A 132 -4.23 -17.30 6.02
CA ASN A 132 -5.23 -18.35 6.13
C ASN A 132 -6.63 -17.73 5.98
N LYS A 133 -7.39 -18.18 4.99
CA LYS A 133 -8.82 -17.89 4.86
C LYS A 133 -9.63 -19.05 5.43
N THR A 134 -10.23 -18.84 6.60
CA THR A 134 -11.41 -19.59 7.05
C THR A 134 -12.66 -18.76 6.69
N SER A 135 -13.77 -19.33 6.21
CA SER A 135 -14.52 -20.41 6.85
C SER A 135 -14.96 -21.60 5.96
N SER A 136 -14.43 -21.80 4.74
CA SER A 136 -14.87 -22.93 3.88
C SER A 136 -13.79 -23.67 3.08
N GLY A 137 -12.50 -23.45 3.33
CA GLY A 137 -11.44 -24.25 2.71
C GLY A 137 -10.02 -23.74 2.93
N ASN A 138 -9.08 -24.66 3.14
CA ASN A 138 -7.67 -24.41 3.49
C ASN A 138 -6.81 -23.84 2.34
N LYS A 139 -7.29 -22.85 1.59
CA LYS A 139 -6.48 -22.16 0.59
C LYS A 139 -5.68 -21.05 1.25
N ILE A 140 -4.44 -21.36 1.61
CA ILE A 140 -3.43 -20.37 2.01
C ILE A 140 -3.23 -19.41 0.84
N GLU A 141 -3.53 -18.13 1.06
CA GLU A 141 -3.31 -17.09 0.04
C GLU A 141 -2.13 -16.21 0.45
N THR A 142 -0.98 -16.46 -0.16
CA THR A 142 0.16 -15.54 -0.11
C THR A 142 -0.20 -14.26 -0.86
N SER A 143 0.16 -13.13 -0.26
CA SER A 143 0.05 -11.79 -0.85
C SER A 143 1.29 -10.99 -0.51
N HIS A 144 1.93 -10.43 -1.53
CA HIS A 144 3.07 -9.55 -1.35
C HIS A 144 2.65 -8.16 -0.86
N ARG A 145 3.55 -7.52 -0.11
CA ARG A 145 3.53 -6.10 0.23
C ARG A 145 4.92 -5.51 0.02
N ALA A 146 4.99 -4.21 -0.19
CA ALA A 146 6.25 -3.47 -0.16
C ALA A 146 6.08 -2.13 0.56
N GLY A 147 7.10 -1.68 1.26
CA GLY A 147 7.21 -0.32 1.79
C GLY A 147 8.27 0.44 1.00
N LEU A 148 7.89 1.57 0.40
CA LEU A 148 8.83 2.52 -0.19
C LEU A 148 9.19 3.55 0.88
N PHE A 149 10.45 3.58 1.30
CA PHE A 149 10.97 4.49 2.31
C PHE A 149 11.67 5.64 1.62
N PHE A 150 11.18 6.86 1.87
CA PHE A 150 11.77 8.09 1.35
C PHE A 150 12.78 8.64 2.36
N THR A 151 13.72 9.45 1.90
CA THR A 151 14.69 10.18 2.75
C THR A 151 13.96 11.10 3.73
N GLU A 152 12.83 11.66 3.33
CA GLU A 152 11.95 12.49 4.16
C GLU A 152 10.49 12.08 4.04
N GLY A 153 9.73 12.15 5.14
CA GLY A 153 8.30 11.89 5.17
C GLY A 153 7.89 10.44 5.48
N ASN A 154 6.62 10.12 5.25
CA ASN A 154 6.04 8.83 5.61
C ASN A 154 6.24 7.77 4.50
N PRO A 155 6.59 6.52 4.84
CA PRO A 155 6.76 5.46 3.85
C PRO A 155 5.45 5.12 3.14
N LEU A 156 5.52 4.84 1.84
CA LEU A 156 4.39 4.43 1.02
C LEU A 156 4.28 2.91 0.97
N TYR A 157 3.21 2.37 1.57
CA TYR A 157 2.94 0.94 1.58
C TYR A 157 2.07 0.50 0.40
N LEU A 158 2.62 -0.39 -0.42
CA LEU A 158 1.99 -1.05 -1.56
C LEU A 158 1.56 -2.47 -1.18
N LYS A 159 0.45 -2.94 -1.76
CA LYS A 159 -0.11 -4.28 -1.54
C LYS A 159 -0.40 -4.93 -2.88
N GLU A 160 -0.18 -6.22 -3.01
CA GLU A 160 -0.56 -6.97 -4.22
C GLU A 160 -2.08 -7.20 -4.27
N LYS A 161 -2.67 -7.56 -3.11
CA LYS A 161 -4.07 -7.96 -2.96
C LYS A 161 -4.74 -7.31 -1.75
N GLY A 162 -6.07 -7.44 -1.69
CA GLY A 162 -6.92 -6.97 -0.59
C GLY A 162 -7.75 -5.73 -0.95
N SER A 163 -8.10 -4.96 0.07
CA SER A 163 -8.77 -3.66 -0.04
C SER A 163 -7.81 -2.51 0.27
N GLY A 164 -8.01 -1.37 -0.38
CA GLY A 164 -7.20 -0.16 -0.23
C GLY A 164 -6.97 0.55 -1.57
N ARG A 165 -6.35 1.74 -1.51
CA ARG A 165 -6.01 2.55 -2.71
C ARG A 165 -4.83 1.96 -3.50
N TRP A 166 -3.83 1.42 -2.80
CA TRP A 166 -2.58 0.90 -3.37
C TRP A 166 -2.57 -0.62 -3.45
N VAL A 167 -3.49 -1.16 -4.27
CA VAL A 167 -3.53 -2.58 -4.61
C VAL A 167 -3.01 -2.74 -6.04
N ILE A 168 -1.77 -3.19 -6.22
CA ILE A 168 -1.10 -3.31 -7.53
C ILE A 168 -0.94 -4.80 -7.85
N PRO A 169 -1.70 -5.39 -8.79
CA PRO A 169 -1.66 -6.83 -9.04
C PRO A 169 -0.28 -7.36 -9.44
N GLN A 170 0.50 -6.57 -10.18
CA GLN A 170 1.86 -6.90 -10.64
C GLN A 170 2.94 -6.39 -9.67
N LEU A 171 2.66 -6.39 -8.36
CA LEU A 171 3.59 -5.83 -7.36
C LEU A 171 5.01 -6.46 -7.40
N PRO A 172 5.21 -7.78 -7.57
CA PRO A 172 6.56 -8.36 -7.66
C PRO A 172 7.39 -7.81 -8.85
N GLU A 173 6.74 -7.55 -9.99
CA GLU A 173 7.37 -7.01 -11.19
C GLU A 173 7.76 -5.53 -10.99
N LEU A 174 6.84 -4.73 -10.42
CA LEU A 174 7.12 -3.34 -10.01
C LEU A 174 8.30 -3.28 -9.03
N ILE A 175 8.36 -4.17 -8.03
CA ILE A 175 9.47 -4.26 -7.08
C ILE A 175 10.78 -4.56 -7.81
N SER A 176 10.79 -5.50 -8.76
CA SER A 176 11.97 -5.85 -9.55
C SER A 176 12.52 -4.63 -10.31
N HIS A 177 11.66 -3.89 -11.02
CA HIS A 177 12.07 -2.67 -11.73
C HIS A 177 12.52 -1.54 -10.78
N ILE A 178 11.91 -1.41 -9.60
CA ILE A 178 12.40 -0.45 -8.58
C ILE A 178 13.81 -0.82 -8.11
N LYS A 179 14.05 -2.09 -7.76
CA LYS A 179 15.37 -2.57 -7.32
C LYS A 179 16.42 -2.39 -8.42
N ALA A 180 16.10 -2.72 -9.66
CA ALA A 180 17.00 -2.55 -10.81
C ALA A 180 17.40 -1.08 -11.05
N GLY A 181 16.50 -0.12 -10.79
CA GLY A 181 16.81 1.32 -10.89
C GLY A 181 17.55 1.89 -9.66
N LEU A 182 17.26 1.36 -8.47
CA LEU A 182 17.71 1.89 -7.18
C LEU A 182 19.04 1.28 -6.70
N TYR A 183 19.17 -0.04 -6.71
CA TYR A 183 20.29 -0.75 -6.09
C TYR A 183 21.67 -0.40 -6.67
N PRO A 184 21.85 -0.24 -8.00
CA PRO A 184 23.13 0.19 -8.56
C PRO A 184 23.59 1.58 -8.10
N ARG A 185 22.69 2.40 -7.53
CA ARG A 185 22.99 3.72 -6.97
C ARG A 185 23.29 3.65 -5.47
N LEU A 186 22.52 2.86 -4.72
CA LEU A 186 22.69 2.73 -3.26
C LEU A 186 23.91 1.90 -2.88
N LEU A 187 24.16 0.78 -3.57
CA LEU A 187 25.19 -0.19 -3.16
C LEU A 187 26.61 0.41 -3.08
N PRO A 188 27.11 1.17 -4.07
CA PRO A 188 28.47 1.71 -3.98
C PRO A 188 28.64 2.69 -2.82
N ALA A 189 27.65 3.56 -2.57
CA ALA A 189 27.67 4.49 -1.44
C ALA A 189 27.67 3.74 -0.10
N MET A 190 26.78 2.74 0.05
CA MET A 190 26.73 1.89 1.25
C MET A 190 28.04 1.13 1.47
N GLN A 191 28.69 0.63 0.42
CA GLN A 191 30.01 -0.02 0.53
C GLN A 191 31.09 0.96 0.98
N THR A 192 31.15 2.17 0.41
CA THR A 192 32.08 3.22 0.83
C THR A 192 31.89 3.58 2.31
N ASP A 193 30.65 3.83 2.73
CA ASP A 193 30.29 4.15 4.11
C ASP A 193 30.69 3.00 5.05
N PHE A 194 30.44 1.74 4.66
CA PHE A 194 30.81 0.56 5.44
C PHE A 194 32.32 0.44 5.61
N SER A 195 33.09 0.52 4.52
CA SER A 195 34.55 0.46 4.54
C SER A 195 35.18 1.61 5.33
N ALA A 196 34.50 2.77 5.41
CA ALA A 196 34.90 3.89 6.26
C ALA A 196 34.59 3.70 7.77
N GLY A 197 33.99 2.58 8.16
CA GLY A 197 33.60 2.33 9.56
C GLY A 197 32.30 3.04 9.98
N SER A 198 31.44 3.43 9.04
CA SER A 198 30.12 4.00 9.36
C SER A 198 29.10 2.91 9.71
N TRP A 199 28.17 3.24 10.60
CA TRP A 199 27.03 2.38 10.93
C TRP A 199 25.92 2.50 9.88
N LEU A 200 25.80 1.51 9.00
CA LEU A 200 24.68 1.43 8.05
C LEU A 200 23.40 1.03 8.78
N ARG A 201 22.32 1.80 8.61
CA ARG A 201 21.04 1.58 9.30
C ARG A 201 19.97 1.00 8.38
N TYR A 202 19.37 -0.11 8.80
CA TYR A 202 18.32 -0.85 8.11
C TYR A 202 17.12 -1.04 9.06
N GLY A 203 16.56 0.08 9.55
CA GLY A 203 15.45 0.07 10.50
C GLY A 203 15.87 -0.40 11.90
N PRO A 204 15.36 -1.53 12.43
CA PRO A 204 15.72 -2.08 13.73
C PRO A 204 17.14 -2.69 13.77
N ILE A 205 17.83 -2.79 12.63
CA ILE A 205 19.20 -3.32 12.54
C ILE A 205 20.13 -2.20 12.10
N ALA A 206 21.34 -2.18 12.65
CA ALA A 206 22.46 -1.47 12.04
C ALA A 206 23.69 -2.38 11.94
N VAL A 207 24.47 -2.21 10.89
CA VAL A 207 25.60 -3.08 10.52
C VAL A 207 26.86 -2.24 10.42
N HIS A 208 27.98 -2.75 10.95
CA HIS A 208 29.29 -2.10 10.98
C HIS A 208 30.39 -3.16 10.81
N PRO A 209 31.60 -2.84 10.28
CA PRO A 209 32.66 -3.82 10.04
C PRO A 209 33.04 -4.70 11.24
N LEU A 210 32.89 -4.20 12.47
CA LEU A 210 33.23 -4.93 13.70
C LEU A 210 32.05 -5.60 14.42
N ALA A 211 30.81 -5.20 14.13
CA ALA A 211 29.64 -5.63 14.91
C ALA A 211 28.30 -5.40 14.19
N ILE A 212 27.28 -6.17 14.60
CA ILE A 212 25.87 -5.89 14.32
C ILE A 212 25.19 -5.28 15.55
N ARG A 213 24.23 -4.38 15.33
CA ARG A 213 23.42 -3.74 16.38
C ARG A 213 21.95 -4.04 16.11
N ILE A 214 21.26 -4.52 17.14
CA ILE A 214 19.86 -4.93 17.07
C ILE A 214 19.04 -4.13 18.09
N ASN A 215 18.06 -3.37 17.58
CA ASN A 215 17.02 -2.68 18.33
C ASN A 215 15.72 -3.49 18.24
N SER A 216 15.45 -4.32 19.25
CA SER A 216 14.13 -4.95 19.40
C SER A 216 13.18 -4.03 20.16
N ARG A 217 11.88 -4.09 19.86
CA ARG A 217 10.87 -3.23 20.52
C ARG A 217 10.89 -3.43 22.03
N GLY A 218 11.11 -2.35 22.78
CA GLY A 218 11.11 -2.35 24.24
C GLY A 218 12.39 -2.87 24.90
N MET A 219 13.45 -3.15 24.14
CA MET A 219 14.77 -3.50 24.67
C MET A 219 15.81 -2.44 24.29
N SER A 220 16.81 -2.26 25.16
CA SER A 220 17.97 -1.41 24.86
C SER A 220 18.75 -1.94 23.65
N SER A 221 19.20 -1.00 22.81
CA SER A 221 20.08 -1.25 21.66
C SER A 221 21.24 -2.17 22.03
N SER A 222 21.18 -3.44 21.61
CA SER A 222 22.20 -4.43 21.90
C SER A 222 23.19 -4.53 20.74
N GLN A 223 24.48 -4.51 21.03
CA GLN A 223 25.55 -4.60 20.05
C GLN A 223 26.30 -5.92 20.23
N TYR A 224 26.46 -6.66 19.14
CA TYR A 224 27.05 -7.99 19.09
C TYR A 224 28.24 -7.98 18.12
N PRO A 225 29.48 -8.23 18.58
CA PRO A 225 30.62 -8.43 17.69
C PRO A 225 30.37 -9.60 16.73
N TRP A 226 30.98 -9.58 15.55
CA TRP A 226 30.80 -10.66 14.57
C TRP A 226 31.18 -12.05 15.09
N SER A 227 32.12 -12.14 16.03
CA SER A 227 32.49 -13.40 16.71
C SER A 227 31.36 -14.01 17.55
N GLN A 228 30.32 -13.24 17.90
CA GLN A 228 29.10 -13.74 18.54
C GLN A 228 27.98 -14.05 17.55
N VAL A 229 28.10 -13.65 16.27
CA VAL A 229 27.09 -13.90 15.24
C VAL A 229 27.40 -15.23 14.56
N LYS A 230 26.57 -16.23 14.82
CA LYS A 230 26.75 -17.57 14.24
C LYS A 230 26.22 -17.63 12.80
N HIS A 231 24.97 -17.21 12.61
CA HIS A 231 24.30 -17.19 11.31
C HIS A 231 23.30 -16.04 11.21
N ILE A 232 23.06 -15.57 9.99
CA ILE A 232 21.98 -14.65 9.64
C ILE A 232 21.21 -15.28 8.49
N THR A 233 19.92 -15.57 8.70
CA THR A 233 19.05 -16.24 7.72
C THR A 233 17.73 -15.48 7.55
N VAL A 234 17.09 -15.61 6.39
CA VAL A 234 15.73 -15.11 6.15
C VAL A 234 14.80 -16.32 6.05
N GLU A 235 13.94 -16.47 7.07
CA GLU A 235 13.04 -17.61 7.25
C GLU A 235 11.60 -17.08 7.36
N SER A 236 10.68 -17.55 6.52
CA SER A 236 9.22 -17.28 6.64
C SER A 236 8.78 -15.79 6.71
N GLY A 237 9.56 -14.86 6.16
CA GLY A 237 9.28 -13.41 6.23
C GLY A 237 9.91 -12.71 7.44
N GLU A 238 10.72 -13.43 8.20
CA GLU A 238 11.50 -12.94 9.34
C GLU A 238 13.00 -13.07 9.04
N LEU A 239 13.77 -12.12 9.53
CA LEU A 239 15.22 -12.15 9.57
C LEU A 239 15.63 -12.69 10.95
N VAL A 240 16.31 -13.83 10.94
CA VAL A 240 16.77 -14.54 12.12
C VAL A 240 18.27 -14.33 12.25
N VAL A 241 18.70 -13.81 13.40
CA VAL A 241 20.11 -13.70 13.78
C VAL A 241 20.36 -14.70 14.91
N GLU A 242 21.18 -15.70 14.65
CA GLU A 242 21.66 -16.66 15.66
C GLU A 242 22.90 -16.09 16.34
N LEU A 243 22.84 -15.97 17.67
CA LEU A 243 23.89 -15.42 18.51
C LEU A 243 24.45 -16.48 19.46
N ILE A 244 25.75 -16.40 19.74
CA ILE A 244 26.47 -17.20 20.73
C ILE A 244 26.62 -16.37 22.01
N GLU A 245 25.91 -16.77 23.07
CA GLU A 245 25.97 -16.14 24.38
C GLU A 245 26.97 -16.86 25.32
N PRO A 246 27.44 -16.18 26.40
CA PRO A 246 28.34 -16.78 27.38
C PRO A 246 27.84 -18.12 27.92
N GLY A 247 28.74 -19.11 27.96
CA GLY A 247 28.39 -20.51 28.25
C GLY A 247 27.91 -21.31 27.03
N ASN A 248 28.23 -20.86 25.81
CA ASN A 248 27.94 -21.54 24.54
C ASN A 248 26.44 -21.79 24.29
N LYS A 249 25.59 -20.90 24.80
CA LYS A 249 24.14 -20.94 24.57
C LYS A 249 23.82 -20.21 23.28
N SER A 250 23.04 -20.82 22.40
CA SER A 250 22.55 -20.16 21.19
C SER A 250 21.26 -19.41 21.50
N THR A 251 21.18 -18.12 21.18
CA THR A 251 19.92 -17.36 21.20
C THR A 251 19.55 -16.87 19.81
N ARG A 252 18.25 -16.90 19.48
CA ARG A 252 17.71 -16.40 18.21
C ARG A 252 17.09 -15.02 18.45
N LYS A 253 17.51 -14.01 17.68
CA LYS A 253 16.82 -12.72 17.56
C LYS A 253 16.04 -12.72 16.24
N VAL A 254 14.74 -12.44 16.32
CA VAL A 254 13.81 -12.54 15.20
C VAL A 254 13.23 -11.16 14.89
N ILE A 255 13.32 -10.73 13.63
CA ILE A 255 13.01 -9.37 13.19
C ILE A 255 12.19 -9.45 11.89
N PRO A 256 10.95 -8.93 11.82
CA PRO A 256 10.15 -9.01 10.59
C PRO A 256 10.82 -8.28 9.43
N VAL A 257 10.96 -8.93 8.26
CA VAL A 257 11.62 -8.36 7.06
C VAL A 257 10.93 -7.08 6.59
N ALA A 258 9.61 -6.96 6.82
CA ALA A 258 8.83 -5.74 6.59
C ALA A 258 9.38 -4.48 7.31
N GLN A 259 10.21 -4.63 8.34
CA GLN A 259 10.84 -3.55 9.11
C GLN A 259 12.29 -3.25 8.69
N VAL A 260 12.89 -4.05 7.79
CA VAL A 260 14.32 -3.97 7.41
C VAL A 260 14.42 -3.55 5.94
N PRO A 261 14.55 -2.23 5.64
CA PRO A 261 14.71 -1.75 4.27
C PRO A 261 15.96 -2.34 3.63
N ASN A 262 15.94 -2.54 2.30
CA ASN A 262 17.11 -2.94 1.51
C ASN A 262 17.82 -4.20 2.04
N ILE A 263 17.08 -5.16 2.63
CA ILE A 263 17.62 -6.38 3.25
C ILE A 263 18.61 -7.14 2.35
N GLU A 264 18.38 -7.17 1.04
CA GLU A 264 19.28 -7.79 0.06
C GLU A 264 20.64 -7.08 -0.03
N LEU A 265 20.67 -5.75 0.00
CA LEU A 265 21.92 -4.97 0.05
C LEU A 265 22.65 -5.15 1.39
N MET A 266 21.90 -5.21 2.49
CA MET A 266 22.46 -5.47 3.82
C MET A 266 23.16 -6.84 3.86
N LEU A 267 22.50 -7.90 3.39
CA LEU A 267 23.07 -9.24 3.33
C LEU A 267 24.28 -9.29 2.38
N GLN A 268 24.20 -8.66 1.21
CA GLN A 268 25.32 -8.58 0.26
C GLN A 268 26.56 -7.91 0.86
N ILE A 269 26.38 -6.84 1.66
CA ILE A 269 27.49 -6.15 2.34
C ILE A 269 28.11 -7.07 3.41
N ILE A 270 27.29 -7.74 4.23
CA ILE A 270 27.78 -8.70 5.24
C ILE A 270 28.57 -9.83 4.56
N ASP A 271 28.03 -10.46 3.52
CA ASP A 271 28.67 -11.55 2.78
C ASP A 271 29.97 -11.13 2.10
N SER A 272 30.08 -9.88 1.66
CA SER A 272 31.30 -9.34 1.03
C SER A 272 32.45 -9.19 2.02
N CYS A 273 32.14 -8.99 3.31
CA CYS A 273 33.14 -8.80 4.37
C CYS A 273 33.42 -10.08 5.18
N ALA A 274 32.50 -11.03 5.24
CA ALA A 274 32.73 -12.34 5.85
C ALA A 274 33.72 -13.24 5.07
N LYS A 275 34.20 -12.77 3.90
CA LYS A 275 35.12 -13.48 2.99
C LYS A 275 36.47 -12.80 2.79
N GLY A 276 36.73 -11.68 3.49
CA GLY A 276 37.99 -10.93 3.47
C GLY A 276 38.70 -11.01 4.81
#